data_AF-M1BN04-F1
#
_entry.id   AF-M1BN04-F1
#
_cell.length_a   1.000
_cell.length_b   1.000
_cell.length_c   1.000
_cell.angle_alpha   90.00
_cell.angle_beta   90.00
_cell.angle_gamma   90.00
#
_symmetry.space_group_name_H-M   'P 1'
#
loop_
_entity.id
_entity.type
_entity.pdbx_description
1 polymer ?
#
loop_
_entity_poly.entity_id
_entity_poly.type
_entity_poly.pdbx_seq_one_letter_code
_entity_poly.pdbx_strand_id
1 'polypeptide(L)'
;MPLQAPCDLQIHVNGQQTFFLHQKVLSRFSGKLRKIIKQEKKKTQIKNSECRGCLEKLIGGMLDQATLDDILVCGHNNIGGVYDVNLVMRLVRVFVHHDKVTISKLRKVARLIDKYLREIAPDQTLKISKFLAVAESLPDYARDSFDGVYRAIDIYLESHPILSLEERSRLCRCLNYEKLSLEACKDLAKNPRISPRIAVKALASQCSSSIPTIKDNNSQMVLYKTNKSDHHSSSAASDQQSLQEEEHEYMRLNLQKMQWRVVELEKVCRDMKGQMTKMVKTGTQTRALPRLCRSQNF
;
A
#
# COMPACT_ATOMS: atom_id res chain seq x y z
N MET A 1 -15.03 -47.78 13.83
CA MET A 1 -13.55 -47.64 13.77
C MET A 1 -13.13 -47.73 12.30
N PRO A 2 -12.78 -46.62 11.63
CA PRO A 2 -12.23 -46.68 10.27
C PRO A 2 -10.77 -47.12 10.32
N LEU A 3 -10.37 -48.07 9.47
CA LEU A 3 -8.97 -48.48 9.34
C LEU A 3 -8.15 -47.36 8.69
N GLN A 4 -7.03 -47.01 9.31
CA GLN A 4 -6.09 -46.03 8.79
C GLN A 4 -5.25 -46.65 7.67
N ALA A 5 -5.26 -46.05 6.47
CA ALA A 5 -4.55 -46.58 5.32
C ALA A 5 -3.03 -46.58 5.53
N PRO A 6 -2.29 -47.62 5.12
CA PRO A 6 -0.84 -47.69 5.31
C PRO A 6 -0.13 -46.70 4.38
N CYS A 7 0.77 -45.89 4.95
CA CYS A 7 1.52 -44.89 4.20
C CYS A 7 2.65 -45.53 3.38
N ASP A 8 2.77 -45.14 2.11
CA ASP A 8 3.68 -45.73 1.12
C ASP A 8 5.04 -45.00 1.00
N LEU A 9 5.24 -43.92 1.76
CA LEU A 9 6.52 -43.21 1.84
C LEU A 9 6.92 -42.94 3.30
N GLN A 10 7.98 -43.62 3.73
CA GLN A 10 8.60 -43.45 5.03
C GLN A 10 9.83 -42.53 4.89
N ILE A 11 9.75 -41.31 5.41
CA ILE A 11 10.86 -40.34 5.41
C ILE A 11 11.51 -40.35 6.79
N HIS A 12 12.73 -40.86 6.85
CA HIS A 12 13.56 -40.86 8.05
C HIS A 12 14.25 -39.52 8.20
N VAL A 13 13.57 -38.59 8.86
CA VAL A 13 14.20 -37.32 9.25
C VAL A 13 15.03 -37.64 10.49
N ASN A 14 16.34 -37.70 10.28
CA ASN A 14 17.32 -37.70 11.35
C ASN A 14 17.31 -38.92 12.27
N GLY A 15 16.82 -40.06 11.75
CA GLY A 15 16.97 -41.41 12.33
C GLY A 15 16.31 -41.64 13.68
N GLN A 16 15.75 -40.59 14.28
CA GLN A 16 14.96 -40.63 15.50
C GLN A 16 13.47 -40.41 15.22
N GLN A 17 13.12 -39.84 14.07
CA GLN A 17 11.72 -39.66 13.65
C GLN A 17 11.45 -40.16 12.24
N THR A 18 10.27 -40.76 12.12
CA THR A 18 9.79 -41.48 10.95
C THR A 18 8.49 -40.85 10.52
N PHE A 19 8.53 -40.10 9.41
CA PHE A 19 7.33 -39.49 8.85
C PHE A 19 6.71 -40.43 7.83
N PHE A 20 5.47 -40.83 8.12
CA PHE A 20 4.64 -41.66 7.26
C PHE A 20 3.78 -40.74 6.38
N LEU A 21 4.16 -40.61 5.11
CA LEU A 21 3.50 -39.73 4.14
C LEU A 21 2.98 -40.56 2.97
N HIS A 22 1.95 -40.05 2.29
CA HIS A 22 1.49 -40.67 1.05
C HIS A 22 2.29 -40.16 -0.15
N GLN A 23 2.94 -41.09 -0.86
CA GLN A 23 3.75 -40.76 -2.04
C GLN A 23 2.91 -40.04 -3.09
N LYS A 24 1.63 -40.40 -3.21
CA LYS A 24 0.66 -39.77 -4.12
C LYS A 24 0.53 -38.25 -3.90
N VAL A 25 0.51 -37.79 -2.65
CA VAL A 25 0.33 -36.36 -2.29
C VAL A 25 1.55 -35.54 -2.72
N LEU A 26 2.74 -35.92 -2.25
CA LEU A 26 4.01 -35.24 -2.61
C LEU A 26 4.31 -35.28 -4.11
N SER A 27 3.91 -36.36 -4.79
CA SER A 27 4.13 -36.53 -6.22
C SER A 27 3.26 -35.64 -7.10
N ARG A 28 2.23 -35.00 -6.52
CA ARG A 28 1.26 -34.09 -7.17
C ARG A 28 1.68 -32.62 -7.06
N PHE A 29 2.49 -32.28 -6.05
CA PHE A 29 3.02 -30.92 -5.80
C PHE A 29 4.14 -30.51 -6.78
N SER A 30 5.06 -31.42 -7.12
CA SER A 30 6.13 -31.08 -8.10
C SER A 30 6.84 -32.29 -8.70
N GLY A 31 7.01 -32.27 -10.03
CA GLY A 31 7.89 -33.21 -10.74
C GLY A 31 9.36 -33.11 -10.34
N LYS A 32 9.81 -31.95 -9.79
CA LYS A 32 11.16 -31.78 -9.23
C LYS A 32 11.26 -32.41 -7.84
N LEU A 33 10.27 -32.21 -6.95
CA LEU A 33 10.21 -32.89 -5.65
C LEU A 33 10.20 -34.41 -5.82
N ARG A 34 9.48 -34.95 -6.81
CA ARG A 34 9.50 -36.38 -7.16
C ARG A 34 10.92 -36.90 -7.48
N LYS A 35 11.78 -36.08 -8.11
CA LYS A 35 13.19 -36.43 -8.39
C LYS A 35 14.06 -36.31 -7.13
N ILE A 36 13.88 -35.25 -6.35
CA ILE A 36 14.60 -35.02 -5.08
C ILE A 36 14.31 -36.16 -4.09
N ILE A 37 13.05 -36.56 -3.90
CA ILE A 37 12.67 -37.70 -3.03
C ILE A 37 13.31 -39.02 -3.49
N LYS A 38 13.42 -39.25 -4.82
CA LYS A 38 14.12 -40.43 -5.37
C LYS A 38 15.64 -40.38 -5.16
N GLN A 39 16.24 -39.19 -5.09
CA GLN A 39 17.66 -39.01 -4.80
C GLN A 39 17.96 -39.11 -3.29
N GLU A 40 17.11 -38.55 -2.43
CA GLU A 40 17.25 -38.65 -0.97
C GLU A 40 17.01 -40.07 -0.44
N LYS A 41 16.09 -40.84 -1.04
CA LYS A 41 15.95 -42.29 -0.76
C LYS A 41 17.24 -43.10 -0.97
N LYS A 42 18.23 -42.58 -1.71
CA LYS A 42 19.55 -43.20 -1.91
C LYS A 42 20.65 -42.68 -0.95
N LYS A 43 20.35 -41.70 -0.07
CA LYS A 43 21.38 -40.90 0.62
C LYS A 43 21.24 -40.72 2.13
N THR A 44 20.08 -41.00 2.73
CA THR A 44 19.78 -40.59 4.11
C THR A 44 20.64 -41.26 5.20
N GLN A 45 21.38 -40.45 5.97
CA GLN A 45 21.69 -40.62 7.41
C GLN A 45 22.03 -39.23 8.07
N ILE A 46 21.00 -38.55 8.61
CA ILE A 46 20.97 -37.75 9.87
C ILE A 46 21.77 -36.43 10.08
N LYS A 47 21.04 -35.30 10.32
CA LYS A 47 21.13 -34.48 11.58
C LYS A 47 19.97 -33.49 11.87
N ASN A 48 19.27 -33.73 12.99
CA ASN A 48 18.47 -32.79 13.82
C ASN A 48 17.95 -31.47 13.20
N SER A 49 18.58 -30.36 13.60
CA SER A 49 18.21 -28.97 13.29
C SER A 49 18.58 -28.51 11.88
N GLU A 50 19.62 -29.10 11.28
CA GLU A 50 20.06 -28.74 9.93
C GLU A 50 18.99 -29.08 8.90
N CYS A 51 18.25 -30.19 9.04
CA CYS A 51 17.21 -30.56 8.08
C CYS A 51 16.07 -29.54 7.98
N ARG A 52 15.61 -28.95 9.09
CA ARG A 52 14.57 -27.90 9.02
C ARG A 52 15.12 -26.62 8.39
N GLY A 53 16.32 -26.19 8.78
CA GLY A 53 16.97 -25.01 8.20
C GLY A 53 17.24 -25.18 6.69
N CYS A 54 17.71 -26.36 6.28
CA CYS A 54 17.93 -26.72 4.87
C CYS A 54 16.62 -26.84 4.08
N LEU A 55 15.54 -27.34 4.69
CA LEU A 55 14.24 -27.41 4.05
C LEU A 55 13.61 -26.01 3.90
N GLU A 56 13.64 -25.16 4.94
CA GLU A 56 13.21 -23.76 4.84
C GLU A 56 14.07 -22.99 3.81
N LYS A 57 15.39 -23.25 3.72
CA LYS A 57 16.27 -22.72 2.66
C LYS A 57 15.85 -23.18 1.25
N LEU A 58 15.58 -24.47 1.07
CA LEU A 58 15.20 -25.04 -0.23
C LEU A 58 13.83 -24.58 -0.70
N ILE A 59 12.83 -24.56 0.18
CA ILE A 59 11.48 -24.08 -0.14
C ILE A 59 11.50 -22.55 -0.35
N GLY A 60 12.15 -21.82 0.55
CA GLY A 60 12.27 -20.37 0.45
C GLY A 60 12.95 -19.93 -0.85
N GLY A 61 14.04 -20.59 -1.26
CA GLY A 61 14.71 -20.35 -2.55
C GLY A 61 13.89 -20.68 -3.81
N MET A 62 12.67 -21.24 -3.66
CA MET A 62 11.76 -21.62 -4.75
C MET A 62 10.40 -20.90 -4.73
N LEU A 63 10.18 -19.90 -3.88
CA LEU A 63 8.90 -19.18 -3.79
C LEU A 63 8.43 -18.55 -5.12
N ASP A 64 9.32 -18.25 -6.07
CA ASP A 64 8.96 -17.72 -7.40
C ASP A 64 8.26 -18.77 -8.31
N GLN A 65 8.19 -20.02 -7.86
CA GLN A 65 7.54 -21.16 -8.51
C GLN A 65 6.35 -21.70 -7.70
N ALA A 66 6.07 -21.11 -6.52
CA ALA A 66 4.98 -21.53 -5.65
C ALA A 66 3.65 -20.86 -6.04
N THR A 67 2.57 -21.58 -5.78
CA THR A 67 1.18 -21.13 -5.83
C THR A 67 0.71 -20.72 -4.43
N LEU A 68 -0.52 -20.19 -4.32
CA LEU A 68 -1.10 -19.83 -3.02
C LEU A 68 -1.24 -21.07 -2.13
N ASP A 69 -1.84 -22.14 -2.67
CA ASP A 69 -2.08 -23.41 -1.96
C ASP A 69 -0.78 -24.02 -1.42
N ASP A 70 0.35 -23.82 -2.10
CA ASP A 70 1.67 -24.31 -1.68
C ASP A 70 2.21 -23.64 -0.40
N ILE A 71 1.67 -22.46 -0.02
CA ILE A 71 2.08 -21.70 1.18
C ILE A 71 0.98 -21.58 2.24
N LEU A 72 -0.24 -22.10 2.00
CA LEU A 72 -1.33 -22.17 2.97
C LEU A 72 -1.11 -23.34 3.96
N VAL A 73 -0.14 -23.16 4.86
CA VAL A 73 0.15 -24.12 5.93
C VAL A 73 -0.67 -23.77 7.17
N CYS A 74 -1.50 -24.69 7.64
CA CYS A 74 -2.31 -24.51 8.85
C CYS A 74 -1.44 -24.35 10.10
N GLY A 75 -1.88 -23.48 11.03
CA GLY A 75 -1.26 -23.34 12.34
C GLY A 75 -1.38 -24.62 13.17
N HIS A 76 -0.30 -25.04 13.83
CA HIS A 76 -0.27 -26.26 14.66
C HIS A 76 -0.92 -26.08 16.05
N ASN A 77 -1.58 -24.95 16.29
CA ASN A 77 -1.98 -24.50 17.62
C ASN A 77 -3.34 -23.78 17.53
N ASN A 78 -4.40 -24.32 18.15
CA ASN A 78 -5.77 -23.74 18.18
C ASN A 78 -5.88 -22.34 18.84
N ILE A 79 -4.75 -21.72 19.22
CA ILE A 79 -4.64 -20.43 19.90
C ILE A 79 -3.86 -19.41 19.01
N GLY A 80 -3.20 -19.89 17.93
CA GLY A 80 -2.22 -19.11 17.15
C GLY A 80 -2.71 -18.48 15.85
N GLY A 81 -3.93 -18.84 15.43
CA GLY A 81 -4.58 -18.49 14.16
C GLY A 81 -4.58 -19.62 13.13
N VAL A 82 -5.39 -19.47 12.08
CA VAL A 82 -5.70 -20.55 11.13
C VAL A 82 -4.45 -20.96 10.33
N TYR A 83 -3.57 -20.00 10.01
CA TYR A 83 -2.38 -20.20 9.18
C TYR A 83 -1.07 -19.89 9.94
N ASP A 84 0.00 -20.65 9.65
CA ASP A 84 1.35 -20.35 10.15
C ASP A 84 2.01 -19.21 9.35
N VAL A 85 1.56 -17.99 9.65
CA VAL A 85 2.16 -16.74 9.15
C VAL A 85 3.66 -16.65 9.47
N ASN A 86 4.13 -17.25 10.57
CA ASN A 86 5.54 -17.20 10.94
C ASN A 86 6.41 -18.05 10.00
N LEU A 87 5.89 -19.18 9.51
CA LEU A 87 6.56 -19.98 8.47
C LEU A 87 6.69 -19.18 7.17
N VAL A 88 5.60 -18.60 6.67
CA VAL A 88 5.64 -17.79 5.43
C VAL A 88 6.63 -16.63 5.58
N MET A 89 6.64 -15.94 6.72
CA MET A 89 7.62 -14.89 7.04
C MET A 89 9.08 -15.36 7.08
N ARG A 90 9.36 -16.61 7.45
CA ARG A 90 10.72 -17.17 7.36
C ARG A 90 11.08 -17.52 5.91
N LEU A 91 10.15 -18.12 5.16
CA LEU A 91 10.35 -18.46 3.75
C LEU A 91 10.60 -17.21 2.87
N VAL A 92 9.85 -16.11 3.09
CA VAL A 92 10.08 -14.85 2.37
C VAL A 92 11.45 -14.26 2.72
N ARG A 93 11.83 -14.26 4.02
CA ARG A 93 13.18 -13.81 4.43
C ARG A 93 14.28 -14.63 3.76
N VAL A 94 14.16 -15.94 3.72
CA VAL A 94 15.08 -16.82 2.98
C VAL A 94 15.14 -16.44 1.51
N PHE A 95 13.99 -16.24 0.85
CA PHE A 95 13.94 -15.87 -0.57
C PHE A 95 14.67 -14.55 -0.82
N VAL A 96 14.35 -13.49 -0.08
CA VAL A 96 14.93 -12.15 -0.27
C VAL A 96 16.46 -12.15 -0.10
N HIS A 97 17.00 -13.01 0.77
CA HIS A 97 18.45 -13.14 1.01
C HIS A 97 19.11 -14.25 0.17
N HIS A 98 18.43 -14.80 -0.85
CA HIS A 98 18.97 -15.86 -1.69
C HIS A 98 19.70 -15.28 -2.91
N ASP A 99 21.00 -15.59 -3.07
CA ASP A 99 21.96 -15.02 -4.05
C ASP A 99 21.52 -14.98 -5.53
N LYS A 100 20.41 -15.63 -5.88
CA LYS A 100 19.89 -15.82 -7.25
C LYS A 100 18.49 -15.27 -7.47
N VAL A 101 18.09 -14.27 -6.68
CA VAL A 101 16.83 -13.51 -6.89
C VAL A 101 17.03 -12.42 -7.92
N THR A 102 16.26 -12.49 -8.99
CA THR A 102 16.09 -11.41 -9.96
C THR A 102 14.83 -10.61 -9.63
N ILE A 103 14.75 -9.36 -10.08
CA ILE A 103 13.56 -8.51 -9.91
C ILE A 103 12.30 -9.20 -10.50
N SER A 104 12.43 -9.94 -11.61
CA SER A 104 11.33 -10.71 -12.21
C SER A 104 10.81 -11.83 -11.31
N LYS A 105 11.68 -12.51 -10.56
CA LYS A 105 11.26 -13.50 -9.55
C LYS A 105 10.66 -12.82 -8.32
N LEU A 106 11.27 -11.73 -7.85
CA LEU A 106 10.79 -10.95 -6.71
C LEU A 106 9.36 -10.42 -6.94
N ARG A 107 9.05 -9.96 -8.16
CA ARG A 107 7.69 -9.61 -8.61
C ARG A 107 6.71 -10.78 -8.60
N LYS A 108 7.14 -12.01 -8.90
CA LYS A 108 6.28 -13.20 -8.76
C LYS A 108 5.95 -13.47 -7.30
N VAL A 109 6.95 -13.41 -6.42
CA VAL A 109 6.77 -13.59 -4.97
C VAL A 109 5.91 -12.47 -4.38
N ALA A 110 6.07 -11.22 -4.80
CA ALA A 110 5.19 -10.13 -4.38
C ALA A 110 3.72 -10.40 -4.71
N ARG A 111 3.41 -10.84 -5.94
CA ARG A 111 2.04 -11.24 -6.31
C ARG A 111 1.52 -12.47 -5.54
N LEU A 112 2.41 -13.37 -5.12
CA LEU A 112 2.05 -14.50 -4.26
C LEU A 112 1.72 -14.03 -2.83
N ILE A 113 2.53 -13.13 -2.26
CA ILE A 113 2.32 -12.55 -0.93
C ILE A 113 1.08 -11.66 -0.88
N ASP A 114 0.80 -10.88 -1.94
CA ASP A 114 -0.43 -10.09 -2.03
C ASP A 114 -1.71 -10.96 -2.11
N LYS A 115 -1.62 -12.18 -2.68
CA LYS A 115 -2.69 -13.18 -2.61
C LYS A 115 -2.81 -13.79 -1.20
N TYR A 116 -1.68 -14.13 -0.58
CA TYR A 116 -1.65 -14.68 0.77
C TYR A 116 -2.21 -13.72 1.81
N LEU A 117 -1.86 -12.42 1.72
CA LEU A 117 -2.44 -11.36 2.54
C LEU A 117 -3.96 -11.32 2.46
N ARG A 118 -4.51 -11.52 1.25
CA ARG A 118 -5.96 -11.56 1.02
C ARG A 118 -6.61 -12.78 1.66
N GLU A 119 -5.97 -13.94 1.58
CA GLU A 119 -6.47 -15.19 2.14
C GLU A 119 -6.51 -15.17 3.67
N ILE A 120 -5.47 -14.59 4.31
CA ILE A 120 -5.42 -14.48 5.77
C ILE A 120 -6.22 -13.28 6.32
N ALA A 121 -6.60 -12.31 5.48
CA ALA A 121 -7.27 -11.08 5.92
C ALA A 121 -8.59 -11.29 6.70
N PRO A 122 -9.44 -12.29 6.42
CA PRO A 122 -10.67 -12.53 7.18
C PRO A 122 -10.49 -13.22 8.54
N ASP A 123 -9.30 -13.76 8.85
CA ASP A 123 -9.04 -14.48 10.10
C ASP A 123 -9.09 -13.52 11.29
N GLN A 124 -10.18 -13.59 12.07
CA GLN A 124 -10.43 -12.79 13.28
C GLN A 124 -9.31 -12.85 14.35
N THR A 125 -8.48 -13.89 14.29
CA THR A 125 -7.37 -14.09 15.24
C THR A 125 -6.05 -13.52 14.72
N LEU A 126 -6.00 -13.07 13.47
CA LEU A 126 -4.82 -12.49 12.85
C LEU A 126 -4.56 -11.09 13.41
N LYS A 127 -3.55 -10.96 14.26
CA LYS A 127 -3.12 -9.66 14.80
C LYS A 127 -2.55 -8.75 13.70
N ILE A 128 -2.84 -7.45 13.76
CA ILE A 128 -2.30 -6.39 12.88
C ILE A 128 -0.78 -6.49 12.72
N SER A 129 -0.04 -6.83 13.78
CA SER A 129 1.42 -6.98 13.72
C SER A 129 1.88 -8.11 12.79
N LYS A 130 1.14 -9.23 12.72
CA LYS A 130 1.40 -10.32 11.77
C LYS A 130 1.05 -9.89 10.34
N PHE A 131 -0.10 -9.24 10.14
CA PHE A 131 -0.54 -8.76 8.82
C PHE A 131 0.48 -7.77 8.23
N LEU A 132 0.88 -6.75 8.99
CA LEU A 132 1.87 -5.75 8.58
C LEU A 132 3.23 -6.39 8.29
N ALA A 133 3.69 -7.31 9.14
CA ALA A 133 4.96 -8.00 8.91
C ALA A 133 5.00 -8.72 7.54
N VAL A 134 3.87 -9.29 7.10
CA VAL A 134 3.74 -9.91 5.77
C VAL A 134 3.68 -8.85 4.66
N ALA A 135 2.93 -7.77 4.83
CA ALA A 135 2.84 -6.68 3.84
C ALA A 135 4.21 -6.04 3.57
N GLU A 136 4.95 -5.75 4.65
CA GLU A 136 6.26 -5.10 4.68
C GLU A 136 7.43 -6.09 4.47
N SER A 137 7.16 -7.39 4.25
CA SER A 137 8.19 -8.43 4.06
C SER A 137 9.01 -8.34 2.76
N LEU A 138 8.59 -7.47 1.83
CA LEU A 138 9.18 -7.28 0.51
C LEU A 138 9.34 -5.78 0.23
N PRO A 139 10.45 -5.35 -0.41
CA PRO A 139 10.72 -3.94 -0.69
C PRO A 139 9.81 -3.40 -1.80
N ASP A 140 9.56 -2.10 -1.83
CA ASP A 140 8.64 -1.44 -2.76
C ASP A 140 8.89 -1.74 -4.24
N TYR A 141 10.14 -1.90 -4.67
CA TYR A 141 10.48 -2.23 -6.06
C TYR A 141 10.12 -3.67 -6.46
N ALA A 142 9.78 -4.54 -5.50
CA ALA A 142 9.18 -5.85 -5.76
C ALA A 142 7.75 -5.74 -6.33
N ARG A 143 7.05 -4.64 -6.05
CA ARG A 143 5.67 -4.40 -6.45
C ARG A 143 5.60 -3.38 -7.57
N ASP A 144 4.94 -3.78 -8.66
CA ASP A 144 4.58 -2.88 -9.76
C ASP A 144 3.32 -2.04 -9.40
N SER A 145 2.47 -2.55 -8.51
CA SER A 145 1.30 -1.87 -7.94
C SER A 145 1.04 -2.37 -6.52
N PHE A 146 0.43 -1.54 -5.67
CA PHE A 146 0.00 -1.85 -4.31
C PHE A 146 -1.50 -2.19 -4.21
N ASP A 147 -2.24 -2.27 -5.32
CA ASP A 147 -3.67 -2.57 -5.31
C ASP A 147 -3.99 -3.96 -4.73
N GLY A 148 -3.03 -4.89 -4.78
CA GLY A 148 -3.15 -6.20 -4.14
C GLY A 148 -3.17 -6.08 -2.61
N VAL A 149 -2.24 -5.29 -2.06
CA VAL A 149 -2.13 -4.96 -0.64
C VAL A 149 -3.34 -4.15 -0.16
N TYR A 150 -3.77 -3.14 -0.93
CA TYR A 150 -4.98 -2.36 -0.59
C TYR A 150 -6.22 -3.23 -0.47
N ARG A 151 -6.46 -4.13 -1.44
CA ARG A 151 -7.58 -5.09 -1.38
C ARG A 151 -7.53 -6.00 -0.16
N ALA A 152 -6.34 -6.45 0.25
CA ALA A 152 -6.19 -7.24 1.47
C ALA A 152 -6.46 -6.41 2.75
N ILE A 153 -6.04 -5.14 2.78
CA ILE A 153 -6.36 -4.22 3.89
C ILE A 153 -7.87 -3.98 3.99
N ASP A 154 -8.57 -3.73 2.88
CA ASP A 154 -10.02 -3.49 2.90
C ASP A 154 -10.79 -4.69 3.46
N ILE A 155 -10.45 -5.91 3.01
CA ILE A 155 -11.02 -7.16 3.53
C ILE A 155 -10.70 -7.34 5.03
N TYR A 156 -9.49 -6.98 5.46
CA TYR A 156 -9.11 -7.03 6.87
C TYR A 156 -9.92 -6.03 7.71
N LEU A 157 -10.10 -4.79 7.22
CA LEU A 157 -10.91 -3.74 7.86
C LEU A 157 -12.40 -4.07 7.90
N GLU A 158 -12.92 -4.74 6.87
CA GLU A 158 -14.28 -5.25 6.81
C GLU A 158 -14.50 -6.37 7.83
N SER A 159 -13.56 -7.30 7.89
CA SER A 159 -13.63 -8.46 8.78
C SER A 159 -13.41 -8.08 10.25
N HIS A 160 -12.65 -7.02 10.55
CA HIS A 160 -12.31 -6.61 11.91
C HIS A 160 -12.96 -5.25 12.28
N PRO A 161 -14.28 -5.19 12.53
CA PRO A 161 -14.99 -3.92 12.78
C PRO A 161 -14.56 -3.23 14.10
N ILE A 162 -14.04 -3.99 15.06
CA ILE A 162 -13.69 -3.54 16.42
C ILE A 162 -12.42 -2.64 16.43
N LEU A 163 -11.64 -2.62 15.34
CA LEU A 163 -10.38 -1.86 15.26
C LEU A 163 -10.59 -0.36 15.46
N SER A 164 -9.71 0.24 16.28
CA SER A 164 -9.66 1.69 16.51
C SER A 164 -9.20 2.47 15.27
N LEU A 165 -9.52 3.77 15.20
CA LEU A 165 -9.11 4.63 14.08
C LEU A 165 -7.58 4.68 13.90
N GLU A 166 -6.81 4.56 14.99
CA GLU A 166 -5.35 4.48 14.94
C GLU A 166 -4.88 3.17 14.31
N GLU A 167 -5.46 2.03 14.69
CA GLU A 167 -5.16 0.72 14.12
C GLU A 167 -5.48 0.63 12.63
N ARG A 168 -6.65 1.17 12.21
CA ARG A 168 -7.02 1.28 10.80
C ARG A 168 -6.04 2.17 10.03
N SER A 169 -5.63 3.28 10.64
CA SER A 169 -4.62 4.17 10.07
C SER A 169 -3.23 3.51 10.00
N ARG A 170 -2.90 2.65 10.96
CA ARG A 170 -1.66 1.87 11.04
C ARG A 170 -1.58 0.82 9.93
N LEU A 171 -2.67 0.11 9.63
CA LEU A 171 -2.73 -0.82 8.50
C LEU A 171 -2.44 -0.12 7.17
N CYS A 172 -3.01 1.07 6.96
CA CYS A 172 -2.83 1.83 5.73
C CYS A 172 -1.40 2.39 5.54
N ARG A 173 -0.50 2.31 6.54
CA ARG A 173 0.87 2.84 6.44
C ARG A 173 1.79 2.02 5.54
N CYS A 174 1.51 0.73 5.32
CA CYS A 174 2.30 -0.13 4.43
C CYS A 174 1.93 0.03 2.93
N LEU A 175 1.10 1.03 2.58
CA LEU A 175 0.74 1.33 1.19
C LEU A 175 1.65 2.41 0.62
N ASN A 176 2.30 2.11 -0.51
CA ASN A 176 2.87 3.13 -1.38
C ASN A 176 1.76 3.70 -2.28
N TYR A 177 1.30 4.91 -1.99
CA TYR A 177 0.19 5.56 -2.70
C TYR A 177 0.53 6.05 -4.12
N GLU A 178 1.82 6.16 -4.47
CA GLU A 178 2.26 6.46 -5.85
C GLU A 178 2.13 5.23 -6.75
N LYS A 179 2.09 4.03 -6.15
CA LYS A 179 1.92 2.74 -6.80
C LYS A 179 0.51 2.17 -6.68
N LEU A 180 -0.47 2.95 -6.24
CA LEU A 180 -1.88 2.59 -6.38
C LEU A 180 -2.39 3.02 -7.76
N SER A 181 -3.26 2.21 -8.36
CA SER A 181 -4.06 2.66 -9.49
C SER A 181 -5.01 3.80 -9.08
N LEU A 182 -5.43 4.60 -10.06
CA LEU A 182 -6.40 5.67 -9.85
C LEU A 182 -7.72 5.11 -9.28
N GLU A 183 -8.14 3.94 -9.73
CA GLU A 183 -9.32 3.22 -9.27
C GLU A 183 -9.16 2.78 -7.81
N ALA A 184 -8.07 2.10 -7.47
CA ALA A 184 -7.80 1.72 -6.08
C ALA A 184 -7.69 2.94 -5.15
N CYS A 185 -7.15 4.06 -5.64
CA CYS A 185 -7.08 5.31 -4.89
C CYS A 185 -8.47 5.95 -4.68
N LYS A 186 -9.35 5.95 -5.69
CA LYS A 186 -10.74 6.42 -5.56
C LYS A 186 -11.52 5.57 -4.56
N ASP A 187 -11.34 4.25 -4.60
CA ASP A 187 -12.01 3.32 -3.69
C ASP A 187 -11.52 3.51 -2.25
N LEU A 188 -10.20 3.62 -2.06
CA LEU A 188 -9.56 3.96 -0.79
C LEU A 188 -10.10 5.28 -0.21
N ALA A 189 -10.25 6.30 -1.05
CA ALA A 189 -10.75 7.62 -0.62
C ALA A 189 -12.25 7.64 -0.27
N LYS A 190 -13.05 6.71 -0.83
CA LYS A 190 -14.47 6.54 -0.50
C LYS A 190 -14.72 5.64 0.71
N ASN A 191 -13.72 4.88 1.15
CA ASN A 191 -13.89 3.87 2.19
C ASN A 191 -14.07 4.51 3.58
N PRO A 192 -15.24 4.39 4.24
CA PRO A 192 -15.51 5.03 5.52
C PRO A 192 -14.69 4.43 6.68
N ARG A 193 -14.03 3.28 6.47
CA ARG A 193 -13.13 2.67 7.46
C ARG A 193 -11.75 3.33 7.48
N ILE A 194 -11.41 4.15 6.47
CA ILE A 194 -10.11 4.80 6.28
C ILE A 194 -10.19 6.27 6.73
N SER A 195 -9.15 6.77 7.40
CA SER A 195 -9.18 8.14 7.91
C SER A 195 -9.08 9.18 6.78
N PRO A 196 -9.76 10.34 6.88
CA PRO A 196 -9.71 11.38 5.85
C PRO A 196 -8.28 11.86 5.54
N ARG A 197 -7.38 11.84 6.52
CA ARG A 197 -5.96 12.19 6.34
C ARG A 197 -5.23 11.21 5.39
N ILE A 198 -5.59 9.93 5.42
CA ILE A 198 -5.04 8.91 4.52
C ILE A 198 -5.67 9.04 3.13
N ALA A 199 -6.99 9.22 3.04
CA ALA A 199 -7.69 9.47 1.77
C ALA A 199 -7.10 10.68 1.03
N VAL A 200 -6.90 11.81 1.71
CA VAL A 200 -6.26 13.00 1.15
C VAL A 200 -4.80 12.75 0.74
N LYS A 201 -4.03 11.97 1.53
CA LYS A 201 -2.63 11.62 1.16
C LYS A 201 -2.60 10.77 -0.11
N ALA A 202 -3.50 9.81 -0.25
CA ALA A 202 -3.58 8.93 -1.42
C ALA A 202 -4.02 9.68 -2.68
N LEU A 203 -5.04 10.55 -2.57
CA LEU A 203 -5.48 11.38 -3.70
C LEU A 203 -4.38 12.34 -4.16
N ALA A 204 -3.62 12.93 -3.21
CA ALA A 204 -2.54 13.85 -3.53
C ALA A 204 -1.40 13.21 -4.33
N SER A 205 -1.05 11.94 -4.08
CA SER A 205 0.00 11.25 -4.85
C SER A 205 -0.41 10.93 -6.30
N GLN A 206 -1.71 10.78 -6.56
CA GLN A 206 -2.23 10.64 -7.92
C GLN A 206 -2.15 11.97 -8.69
N CYS A 207 -2.43 13.09 -8.02
CA CYS A 207 -2.35 14.42 -8.62
C CYS A 207 -0.92 14.82 -9.00
N SER A 208 0.12 14.41 -8.25
CA SER A 208 1.52 14.71 -8.60
C SER A 208 1.99 14.04 -9.89
N SER A 209 1.47 12.85 -10.22
CA SER A 209 1.81 12.13 -11.45
C SER A 209 0.96 12.55 -12.65
N SER A 210 -0.11 13.31 -12.42
CA SER A 210 -1.10 13.71 -13.43
C SER A 210 -1.26 15.22 -13.53
N ILE A 211 -0.16 15.98 -13.38
CA ILE A 211 -0.03 17.32 -13.94
C ILE A 211 0.58 17.20 -15.35
N PRO A 212 -0.22 17.06 -16.43
CA PRO A 212 0.21 17.65 -17.68
C PRO A 212 0.38 19.15 -17.43
N THR A 213 1.46 19.73 -17.93
CA THR A 213 1.63 21.19 -17.98
C THR A 213 0.63 21.77 -18.97
N ILE A 214 -0.64 21.82 -18.56
CA ILE A 214 -1.66 22.60 -19.23
C ILE A 214 -1.28 24.05 -19.00
N LYS A 215 -0.71 24.66 -20.04
CA LYS A 215 -0.72 26.11 -20.22
C LYS A 215 -2.16 26.56 -20.51
N ASP A 216 -3.04 26.48 -19.52
CA ASP A 216 -4.32 27.20 -19.53
C ASP A 216 -4.65 27.68 -18.12
N ASN A 217 -5.22 28.88 -18.09
CA ASN A 217 -5.25 29.70 -16.89
C ASN A 217 -6.40 29.33 -15.95
N ASN A 218 -6.22 29.71 -14.68
CA ASN A 218 -7.28 29.83 -13.67
C ASN A 218 -8.05 28.55 -13.31
N SER A 219 -7.49 27.76 -12.39
CA SER A 219 -7.97 27.74 -10.99
C SER A 219 -7.36 26.58 -10.19
N GLN A 220 -6.40 26.87 -9.31
CA GLN A 220 -6.00 25.93 -8.24
C GLN A 220 -6.02 26.61 -6.87
N MET A 221 -7.14 26.40 -6.18
CA MET A 221 -7.25 26.50 -4.72
C MET A 221 -6.26 25.51 -4.07
N VAL A 222 -5.34 26.02 -3.25
CA VAL A 222 -4.42 25.17 -2.47
C VAL A 222 -4.73 25.32 -0.99
N LEU A 223 -5.07 24.20 -0.37
CA LEU A 223 -5.40 24.06 1.04
C LEU A 223 -4.17 24.32 1.92
N TYR A 224 -4.30 25.21 2.91
CA TYR A 224 -3.26 25.44 3.90
C TYR A 224 -3.22 24.29 4.93
N LYS A 225 -2.00 23.82 5.26
CA LYS A 225 -1.76 23.00 6.45
C LYS A 225 -1.11 23.87 7.51
N THR A 226 -1.87 24.23 8.54
CA THR A 226 -1.34 24.78 9.79
C THR A 226 -0.88 23.63 10.68
N ASN A 227 0.43 23.45 10.83
CA ASN A 227 0.98 22.65 11.91
C ASN A 227 1.32 23.58 13.09
N LYS A 228 0.71 23.35 14.25
CA LYS A 228 1.21 23.90 15.51
C LYS A 228 2.50 23.18 15.89
N SER A 229 3.46 23.97 16.37
CA SER A 229 4.63 23.52 17.11
C SER A 229 4.25 22.85 18.44
N ASP A 230 5.07 21.93 18.91
CA ASP A 230 5.54 21.94 20.29
C ASP A 230 6.98 21.41 20.34
N HIS A 231 7.85 22.08 21.10
CA HIS A 231 9.26 21.75 21.24
C HIS A 231 9.50 20.82 22.44
N HIS A 232 10.54 19.99 22.37
CA HIS A 232 11.65 20.06 23.33
C HIS A 232 12.88 19.26 22.84
N SER A 233 14.02 19.98 22.76
CA SER A 233 15.41 19.59 23.06
C SER A 233 15.73 18.13 23.47
N SER A 234 16.85 17.50 23.09
CA SER A 234 18.02 17.86 22.25
C SER A 234 18.88 16.58 22.01
N SER A 235 20.14 16.50 21.52
CA SER A 235 21.16 17.44 20.99
C SER A 235 22.31 16.63 20.34
N ALA A 236 22.67 16.89 19.07
CA ALA A 236 24.00 16.58 18.50
C ALA A 236 24.19 17.31 17.15
N ALA A 237 25.22 18.16 17.03
CA ALA A 237 25.56 18.82 15.78
C ALA A 237 26.54 17.95 14.98
N SER A 238 26.32 17.80 13.65
CA SER A 238 27.37 17.52 12.66
C SER A 238 26.93 17.46 11.17
N ASP A 239 25.66 17.69 10.82
CA ASP A 239 25.16 17.58 9.42
C ASP A 239 24.15 18.68 8.98
N GLN A 240 24.13 19.83 9.65
CA GLN A 240 23.02 20.80 9.54
C GLN A 240 23.09 21.84 8.40
N GLN A 241 24.01 21.70 7.44
CA GLN A 241 24.24 22.74 6.43
C GLN A 241 23.44 22.55 5.13
N SER A 242 23.12 21.31 4.73
CA SER A 242 22.32 21.03 3.52
C SER A 242 20.81 21.25 3.70
N LEU A 243 20.27 20.98 4.89
CA LEU A 243 18.83 21.06 5.16
C LEU A 243 18.31 22.51 5.27
N GLN A 244 19.17 23.47 5.61
CA GLN A 244 18.79 24.88 5.67
C GLN A 244 18.64 25.51 4.28
N GLU A 245 19.40 25.03 3.29
CA GLU A 245 19.32 25.51 1.90
C GLU A 245 17.99 25.09 1.25
N GLU A 246 17.50 23.87 1.51
CA GLU A 246 16.19 23.42 1.02
C GLU A 246 15.02 24.21 1.63
N GLU A 247 15.03 24.49 2.95
CA GLU A 247 14.01 25.33 3.57
C GLU A 247 14.05 26.79 3.08
N HIS A 248 15.26 27.34 2.88
CA HIS A 248 15.42 28.71 2.41
C HIS A 248 14.98 28.86 0.93
N GLU A 249 15.31 27.91 0.07
CA GLU A 249 14.87 27.94 -1.33
C GLU A 249 13.37 27.66 -1.46
N TYR A 250 12.78 26.80 -0.63
CA TYR A 250 11.33 26.64 -0.53
C TYR A 250 10.62 27.95 -0.12
N MET A 251 11.17 28.65 0.88
CA MET A 251 10.65 29.93 1.35
C MET A 251 10.78 31.04 0.30
N ARG A 252 11.90 31.08 -0.44
CA ARG A 252 12.11 31.96 -1.59
C ARG A 252 11.11 31.70 -2.72
N LEU A 253 10.88 30.44 -3.09
CA LEU A 253 9.89 30.05 -4.10
C LEU A 253 8.47 30.45 -3.67
N ASN A 254 8.12 30.28 -2.39
CA ASN A 254 6.84 30.72 -1.86
C ASN A 254 6.68 32.24 -1.88
N LEU A 255 7.74 33.00 -1.55
CA LEU A 255 7.76 34.46 -1.62
C LEU A 255 7.58 34.98 -3.05
N GLN A 256 8.29 34.38 -4.03
CA GLN A 256 8.13 34.70 -5.45
C GLN A 256 6.71 34.38 -5.95
N LYS A 257 6.14 33.24 -5.55
CA LYS A 257 4.76 32.85 -5.88
C LYS A 257 3.74 33.82 -5.27
N MET A 258 4.01 34.36 -4.09
CA MET A 258 3.19 35.39 -3.45
C MET A 258 3.31 36.74 -4.19
N GLN A 259 4.52 37.17 -4.57
CA GLN A 259 4.72 38.38 -5.38
C GLN A 259 3.99 38.31 -6.73
N TRP A 260 4.07 37.17 -7.45
CA TRP A 260 3.34 36.98 -8.70
C TRP A 260 1.82 37.10 -8.52
N ARG A 261 1.27 36.51 -7.45
CA ARG A 261 -0.16 36.65 -7.11
C ARG A 261 -0.55 38.10 -6.80
N VAL A 262 0.30 38.86 -6.12
CA VAL A 262 0.05 40.30 -5.86
C VAL A 262 0.03 41.10 -7.15
N VAL A 263 1.00 40.90 -8.06
CA VAL A 263 1.05 41.57 -9.37
C VAL A 263 -0.20 41.28 -10.22
N GLU A 264 -0.67 40.03 -10.20
CA GLU A 264 -1.91 39.61 -10.86
C GLU A 264 -3.15 40.24 -10.22
N LEU A 265 -3.24 40.24 -8.88
CA LEU A 265 -4.33 40.89 -8.14
C LEU A 265 -4.39 42.40 -8.44
N GLU A 266 -3.25 43.08 -8.42
CA GLU A 266 -3.16 44.50 -8.77
C GLU A 266 -3.61 44.77 -10.22
N LYS A 267 -3.28 43.88 -11.15
CA LYS A 267 -3.73 43.98 -12.55
C LYS A 267 -5.26 43.90 -12.61
N VAL A 268 -5.87 42.90 -11.96
CA VAL A 268 -7.34 42.78 -11.89
C VAL A 268 -7.97 44.01 -11.22
N CYS A 269 -7.37 44.53 -10.14
CA CYS A 269 -7.84 45.77 -9.49
C CYS A 269 -7.71 47.00 -10.41
N ARG A 270 -6.64 47.12 -11.19
CA ARG A 270 -6.46 48.18 -12.20
C ARG A 270 -7.51 48.07 -13.32
N ASP A 271 -7.74 46.87 -13.83
CA ASP A 271 -8.73 46.59 -14.88
C ASP A 271 -10.16 46.89 -14.39
N MET A 272 -10.52 46.44 -13.19
CA MET A 272 -11.81 46.71 -12.56
C MET A 272 -12.03 48.22 -12.29
N LYS A 273 -11.00 48.94 -11.82
CA LYS A 273 -11.03 50.41 -11.70
C LYS A 273 -11.19 51.10 -13.06
N GLY A 274 -10.57 50.56 -14.10
CA GLY A 274 -10.74 51.00 -15.49
C GLY A 274 -12.15 50.77 -16.04
N GLN A 275 -12.81 49.68 -15.65
CA GLN A 275 -14.21 49.40 -16.01
C GLN A 275 -15.18 50.30 -15.23
N MET A 276 -15.02 50.45 -13.91
CA MET A 276 -15.85 51.36 -13.10
C MET A 276 -15.80 52.80 -13.61
N THR A 277 -14.62 53.32 -13.95
CA THR A 277 -14.48 54.68 -14.49
C THR A 277 -15.07 54.85 -15.90
N LYS A 278 -15.24 53.77 -16.67
CA LYS A 278 -16.00 53.78 -17.93
C LYS A 278 -17.51 53.74 -17.68
N MET A 279 -17.99 52.94 -16.73
CA MET A 279 -19.40 52.84 -16.37
C MET A 279 -19.96 54.16 -15.81
N VAL A 280 -19.18 54.89 -15.00
CA VAL A 280 -19.57 56.22 -14.51
C VAL A 280 -19.68 57.24 -15.64
N LYS A 281 -18.90 57.10 -16.73
CA LYS A 281 -18.96 57.99 -17.90
C LYS A 281 -20.10 57.69 -18.87
N THR A 282 -20.77 56.53 -18.76
CA THR A 282 -21.94 56.17 -19.58
C THR A 282 -23.28 56.33 -18.85
N GLY A 283 -23.27 56.74 -17.58
CA GLY A 283 -24.46 56.88 -16.72
C GLY A 283 -25.27 58.18 -16.87
N THR A 284 -25.09 58.95 -17.95
CA THR A 284 -25.78 60.25 -18.16
C THR A 284 -26.38 60.41 -19.57
N GLN A 285 -27.27 59.48 -19.96
CA GLN A 285 -28.29 59.79 -20.98
C GLN A 285 -29.69 59.39 -20.51
N THR A 286 -30.55 60.41 -20.41
CA THR A 286 -31.97 60.33 -20.10
C THR A 286 -32.76 59.67 -21.21
N ARG A 287 -33.70 58.77 -20.87
CA ARG A 287 -34.89 58.53 -21.70
C ARG A 287 -36.09 58.12 -20.86
N ALA A 288 -37.26 58.60 -21.26
CA ALA A 288 -38.44 58.70 -20.42
C ALA A 288 -39.23 57.38 -20.26
N LEU A 289 -39.98 57.28 -19.15
CA LEU A 289 -40.95 56.22 -18.88
C LEU A 289 -42.15 56.30 -19.85
N PRO A 290 -42.63 55.17 -20.41
CA PRO A 290 -43.91 55.12 -21.12
C PRO A 290 -45.09 55.39 -20.17
N ARG A 291 -46.10 56.13 -20.66
CA ARG A 291 -47.31 56.48 -19.91
C ARG A 291 -48.32 55.33 -19.91
N LEU A 292 -48.88 54.98 -18.75
CA LEU A 292 -50.11 54.18 -18.70
C LEU A 292 -51.31 55.01 -19.14
N CYS A 293 -52.12 54.49 -20.06
CA CYS A 293 -53.43 55.04 -20.38
C CYS A 293 -54.43 54.74 -19.25
N ARG A 294 -55.11 55.78 -18.74
CA ARG A 294 -56.38 55.61 -18.02
C ARG A 294 -57.49 55.35 -19.04
N SER A 295 -58.27 54.30 -18.84
CA SER A 295 -59.62 54.26 -19.41
C SER A 295 -60.53 55.15 -18.58
N GLN A 296 -61.39 55.94 -19.21
CA GLN A 296 -62.48 56.66 -18.54
C GLN A 296 -63.74 55.79 -18.50
N ASN A 297 -64.61 56.09 -17.54
CA ASN A 297 -65.89 55.40 -17.34
C ASN A 297 -66.90 55.73 -18.46
N PHE A 298 -67.77 54.76 -18.74
CA PHE A 298 -69.22 54.97 -18.75
C PHE A 298 -69.86 53.79 -18.01
#